data_AF-A0A5Y9L2L2-F1
#
_entry.id   AF-A0A5Y9L2L2-F1
#
_cell.length_a   1.000
_cell.length_b   1.000
_cell.length_c   1.000
_cell.angle_alpha   90.00
_cell.angle_beta   90.00
_cell.angle_gamma   90.00
#
_symmetry.space_group_name_H-M   'P 1'
#
loop_
_entity.id
_entity.type
_entity.pdbx_description
1 polymer ?
#
loop_
_entity_poly.entity_id
_entity_poly.type
_entity_poly.pdbx_seq_one_letter_code
_entity_poly.pdbx_strand_id
1 'polypeptide(L)'
;MQTHHIATNKSKKFTKEFQEILNSYDLKLNGDWNKVKMPHRGRHPNEYHEYILEKMSKIDKIARGDKDKFIKEFEKLKEEVKNNPAILHKDYYKERK
;
A
#
# COMPACT_ATOMS: atom_id res chain seq x y z
N MET A 1 14.45 7.72 -10.19
CA MET A 1 13.51 7.00 -9.28
C MET A 1 12.80 8.02 -8.42
N GLN A 2 11.54 7.79 -8.04
CA GLN A 2 10.82 8.62 -7.06
C GLN A 2 10.48 7.79 -5.82
N THR A 3 10.41 8.44 -4.66
CA THR A 3 9.90 7.83 -3.44
C THR A 3 8.38 7.87 -3.48
N HIS A 4 7.76 6.70 -3.49
CA HIS A 4 6.32 6.50 -3.51
C HIS A 4 5.82 6.02 -2.16
N HIS A 5 4.61 6.42 -1.79
CA HIS A 5 3.88 5.77 -0.70
C HIS A 5 3.13 4.57 -1.29
N ILE A 6 3.24 3.40 -0.67
CA ILE A 6 2.45 2.23 -1.07
C ILE A 6 0.96 2.49 -0.78
N ALA A 7 0.65 2.82 0.48
CA ALA A 7 -0.65 3.32 0.90
C ALA A 7 -0.65 4.86 0.86
N THR A 8 -1.44 5.46 -0.03
CA THR A 8 -1.39 6.93 -0.22
C THR A 8 -1.99 7.68 0.96
N ASN A 9 -1.35 8.80 1.35
CA ASN A 9 -1.89 9.77 2.29
C ASN A 9 -2.61 10.95 1.61
N LYS A 10 -2.85 10.87 0.29
CA LYS A 10 -3.40 11.98 -0.52
C LYS A 10 -4.73 11.66 -1.20
N SER A 11 -5.26 10.44 -1.03
CA SER A 11 -6.54 10.06 -1.64
C SER A 11 -7.72 10.46 -0.76
N LYS A 12 -8.73 11.13 -1.33
CA LYS A 12 -9.99 11.42 -0.61
C LYS A 12 -10.76 10.14 -0.26
N LYS A 13 -10.66 9.09 -1.09
CA LYS A 13 -11.37 7.81 -0.91
C LYS A 13 -10.63 6.90 0.09
N PHE A 14 -9.34 6.64 -0.14
CA PHE A 14 -8.63 5.55 0.53
C PHE A 14 -7.83 5.96 1.77
N THR A 15 -7.46 7.24 1.92
CA THR A 15 -6.60 7.66 3.06
C THR A 15 -7.23 7.33 4.40
N LYS A 16 -8.55 7.49 4.53
CA LYS A 16 -9.28 7.17 5.77
C LYS A 16 -9.24 5.67 6.07
N GLU A 17 -9.52 4.83 5.07
CA GLU A 17 -9.55 3.38 5.21
C GLU A 17 -8.17 2.83 5.60
N PHE A 18 -7.10 3.33 4.98
CA PHE A 18 -5.74 2.95 5.40
C PHE A 18 -5.44 3.39 6.83
N GLN A 19 -5.84 4.61 7.21
CA GLN A 19 -5.57 5.11 8.56
C GLN A 19 -6.33 4.33 9.63
N GLU A 20 -7.55 3.88 9.36
CA GLU A 20 -8.35 3.05 10.28
C GLU A 20 -7.61 1.76 10.65
N ILE A 21 -6.99 1.08 9.67
CA ILE A 21 -6.14 -0.10 9.94
C ILE A 21 -4.92 0.27 10.78
N LEU A 22 -4.24 1.37 10.44
CA LEU A 22 -2.98 1.76 11.07
C LEU A 22 -3.11 2.26 12.52
N ASN A 23 -4.31 2.68 12.93
CA ASN A 23 -4.57 3.16 14.29
C ASN A 23 -4.24 2.10 15.35
N SER A 24 -4.43 0.80 15.05
CA SER A 24 -4.10 -0.30 15.96
C SER A 24 -2.60 -0.54 16.16
N TYR A 25 -1.76 0.10 15.35
CA TYR A 25 -0.30 -0.13 15.32
C TYR A 25 0.51 1.13 15.68
N ASP A 26 -0.16 2.24 15.98
CA ASP A 26 0.46 3.57 16.14
C ASP A 26 1.40 3.89 14.95
N LEU A 27 0.86 3.73 13.74
CA LEU A 27 1.56 4.01 12.49
C LEU A 27 0.87 5.15 11.74
N LYS A 28 1.70 5.99 11.09
CA LYS A 28 1.24 7.09 10.26
C LYS A 28 1.56 6.83 8.80
N LEU A 29 0.68 7.25 7.89
CA LEU A 29 0.83 7.03 6.45
C LEU A 29 2.05 7.74 5.84
N ASN A 30 2.56 8.80 6.48
CA ASN A 30 3.78 9.49 6.06
C ASN A 30 5.08 8.84 6.59
N GLY A 31 4.98 7.73 7.35
CA GLY A 31 6.12 7.02 7.90
C GLY A 31 6.96 6.33 6.83
N ASP A 32 8.24 6.13 7.13
CA ASP A 32 9.20 5.58 6.16
C ASP A 32 8.95 4.10 5.82
N TRP A 33 8.34 3.35 6.73
CA TRP A 33 7.89 1.97 6.50
C TRP A 33 6.97 1.85 5.26
N ASN A 34 6.17 2.89 4.98
CA ASN A 34 5.20 2.94 3.87
C ASN A 34 5.82 3.47 2.56
N LYS A 35 7.11 3.75 2.52
CA LYS A 35 7.78 4.35 1.35
C LYS A 35 8.67 3.35 0.62
N VAL A 36 8.71 3.46 -0.70
CA VAL A 36 9.64 2.70 -1.55
C VAL A 36 10.09 3.53 -2.76
N LYS A 37 11.31 3.30 -3.24
CA LYS A 37 11.81 3.92 -4.49
C LYS A 37 11.43 3.04 -5.68
N MET A 38 10.72 3.60 -6.65
CA MET A 38 10.31 2.87 -7.86
C MET A 38 10.39 3.75 -9.13
N PRO A 39 10.58 3.15 -10.32
CA PRO A 39 10.64 3.87 -11.61
C PRO A 39 9.24 4.22 -12.16
N HIS A 40 8.34 4.68 -11.30
CA HIS A 40 7.00 5.12 -11.67
C HIS A 40 6.84 6.63 -11.43
N ARG A 41 6.02 7.30 -12.25
CA ARG A 41 5.69 8.72 -12.10
C ARG A 41 4.19 8.89 -12.27
N GLY A 42 3.59 9.71 -11.40
CA GLY A 42 2.18 10.04 -11.46
C GLY A 42 1.35 9.37 -10.37
N ARG A 43 0.03 9.46 -10.52
CA ARG A 43 -0.93 8.90 -9.59
C ARG A 43 -1.24 7.46 -9.97
N HIS A 44 -1.38 6.61 -8.96
CA HIS A 44 -1.88 5.25 -9.16
C HIS A 44 -3.39 5.26 -9.46
N PRO A 45 -3.89 4.27 -10.21
CA PRO A 45 -5.33 4.07 -10.41
C PRO A 45 -6.03 3.68 -9.10
N ASN A 46 -7.36 3.80 -9.05
CA ASN A 46 -8.13 3.40 -7.87
C ASN A 46 -8.00 1.90 -7.59
N GLU A 47 -7.91 1.09 -8.64
CA GLU A 47 -7.74 -0.36 -8.57
C GLU A 47 -6.44 -0.75 -7.84
N TYR A 48 -5.38 0.05 -7.97
CA TYR A 48 -4.17 -0.14 -7.17
C TYR A 48 -4.42 0.13 -5.69
N HIS A 49 -5.15 1.20 -5.36
CA HIS A 49 -5.46 1.51 -3.97
C HIS A 49 -6.40 0.48 -3.33
N GLU A 50 -7.35 -0.05 -4.08
CA GLU A 50 -8.23 -1.15 -3.66
C GLU A 50 -7.41 -2.42 -3.37
N TYR A 51 -6.46 -2.75 -4.26
CA TYR A 51 -5.52 -3.85 -4.06
C TYR A 51 -4.66 -3.67 -2.79
N ILE A 52 -4.11 -2.47 -2.56
CA ILE A 52 -3.33 -2.19 -1.34
C ILE A 52 -4.21 -2.30 -0.09
N LEU A 53 -5.46 -1.83 -0.14
CA LEU A 53 -6.38 -1.92 1.01
C LEU A 53 -6.71 -3.38 1.35
N GLU A 54 -6.95 -4.20 0.33
CA GLU A 54 -7.18 -5.64 0.50
C GLU A 54 -5.98 -6.32 1.16
N LYS A 55 -4.76 -6.01 0.69
CA LYS A 55 -3.52 -6.57 1.26
C LYS A 55 -3.29 -6.08 2.68
N MET A 56 -3.48 -4.79 2.98
CA MET A 56 -3.38 -4.25 4.34
C MET A 56 -4.39 -4.91 5.28
N SER A 57 -5.62 -5.16 4.83
CA SER A 57 -6.65 -5.84 5.63
C SER A 57 -6.28 -7.29 5.94
N LYS A 58 -5.61 -7.99 5.01
CA LYS A 58 -5.07 -9.34 5.24
C LYS A 58 -3.92 -9.32 6.24
N ILE A 59 -3.00 -8.37 6.10
CA ILE A 59 -1.89 -8.17 7.03
C ILE A 59 -2.42 -7.86 8.44
N ASP A 60 -3.42 -6.99 8.55
CA ASP A 60 -4.06 -6.63 9.82
C ASP A 60 -4.60 -7.87 10.56
N LYS A 61 -5.33 -8.74 9.86
CA LYS A 61 -5.83 -10.01 10.43
C LYS A 61 -4.71 -10.94 10.93
N ILE A 62 -3.54 -10.90 10.29
CA ILE A 62 -2.36 -11.68 10.66
C ILE A 62 -1.64 -11.04 11.86
N ALA A 63 -1.50 -9.72 11.86
CA ALA A 63 -0.75 -8.95 12.83
C ALA A 63 -1.51 -8.76 14.14
N ARG A 64 -2.84 -8.59 14.11
CA ARG A 64 -3.72 -8.49 15.28
C ARG A 64 -3.25 -7.42 16.29
N GLY A 65 -2.84 -6.26 15.80
CA GLY A 65 -2.32 -5.16 16.62
C GLY A 65 -0.82 -5.23 16.93
N ASP A 66 -0.12 -6.31 16.55
CA ASP A 66 1.34 -6.38 16.64
C ASP A 66 2.00 -5.55 15.53
N LYS A 67 2.61 -4.43 15.93
CA LYS A 67 3.27 -3.46 15.03
C LYS A 67 4.44 -4.06 14.25
N ASP A 68 5.28 -4.84 14.90
CA ASP A 68 6.47 -5.40 14.26
C ASP A 68 6.08 -6.47 13.25
N LYS A 69 5.06 -7.27 13.57
CA LYS A 69 4.48 -8.24 12.65
C LYS A 69 3.80 -7.57 11.46
N PHE A 70 3.07 -6.48 11.68
CA PHE A 70 2.47 -5.69 10.61
C PHE A 70 3.54 -5.16 9.65
N ILE A 71 4.58 -4.50 10.18
CA ILE A 71 5.69 -3.96 9.37
C ILE A 71 6.37 -5.09 8.59
N LYS A 72 6.65 -6.23 9.23
CA LYS A 72 7.30 -7.37 8.58
C LYS A 72 6.50 -7.92 7.39
N GLU A 73 5.19 -8.06 7.52
CA GLU A 73 4.35 -8.50 6.39
C GLU A 73 4.18 -7.39 5.33
N PHE A 74 4.16 -6.12 5.74
CA PHE A 74 4.08 -4.99 4.81
C PHE A 74 5.36 -4.82 3.97
N GLU A 75 6.53 -5.13 4.53
CA GLU A 75 7.78 -5.20 3.76
C GLU A 75 7.69 -6.21 2.61
N LYS A 76 7.03 -7.36 2.82
CA LYS A 76 6.79 -8.35 1.75
C LYS A 76 5.87 -7.78 0.67
N LEU A 77 4.83 -7.04 1.06
CA LEU A 77 3.96 -6.33 0.12
C LEU A 77 4.74 -5.30 -0.69
N LYS A 78 5.67 -4.55 -0.07
CA LYS A 78 6.55 -3.61 -0.80
C LYS A 78 7.37 -4.31 -1.88
N GLU A 79 7.98 -5.45 -1.56
CA GLU A 79 8.75 -6.21 -2.54
C GLU A 79 7.83 -6.82 -3.63
N GLU A 80 6.61 -7.26 -3.30
CA GLU A 80 5.61 -7.70 -4.28
C GLU A 80 5.28 -6.59 -5.29
N VAL A 81 5.00 -5.37 -4.80
CA VAL A 81 4.72 -4.19 -5.63
C VAL A 81 5.92 -3.82 -6.51
N LYS A 82 7.13 -3.87 -5.95
CA LYS A 82 8.37 -3.52 -6.64
C LYS A 82 8.72 -4.54 -7.73
N ASN A 83 8.46 -5.82 -7.49
CA ASN A 83 8.70 -6.91 -8.45
C ASN A 83 7.62 -6.99 -9.53
N ASN A 84 6.48 -6.33 -9.34
CA ASN A 84 5.40 -6.25 -10.32
C ASN A 84 5.02 -4.78 -10.62
N PRO A 85 5.88 -4.00 -11.29
CA PRO A 85 5.63 -2.58 -11.54
C PRO A 85 4.41 -2.32 -12.43
N ALA A 86 3.93 -3.32 -13.17
CA ALA A 86 2.76 -3.19 -14.04
C ALA A 86 1.49 -2.82 -13.25
N ILE A 87 1.35 -3.28 -11.99
CA ILE A 87 0.18 -2.97 -11.13
C ILE A 87 0.04 -1.48 -10.83
N LEU A 88 1.09 -0.69 -11.04
CA LEU A 88 1.06 0.76 -10.84
C LEU A 88 0.32 1.48 -11.96
N HIS A 89 0.08 0.80 -13.09
CA HIS A 89 -0.49 1.35 -14.31
C HIS A 89 -1.93 0.87 -14.50
N LYS A 90 -2.78 1.78 -14.99
CA LYS A 90 -4.21 1.48 -15.23
C LYS A 90 -4.42 0.31 -16.20
N ASP A 91 -3.53 0.14 -17.18
CA ASP A 91 -3.68 -0.86 -18.24
C ASP A 91 -3.60 -2.30 -17.70
N TYR A 92 -2.82 -2.54 -16.65
CA TYR A 92 -2.75 -3.84 -15.95
C TYR A 92 -4.12 -4.34 -15.46
N TYR A 93 -5.02 -3.42 -15.12
CA TYR A 93 -6.36 -3.73 -14.62
C TYR A 93 -7.43 -3.78 -15.72
N LYS A 94 -7.18 -3.17 -16.89
CA LYS A 94 -8.11 -3.23 -18.02
C LYS A 94 -8.17 -4.61 -18.64
N GLU A 95 -7.04 -5.30 -18.71
CA GLU A 95 -6.90 -6.64 -19.33
C GLU A 95 -7.44 -7.78 -18.45
N ARG A 96 -7.95 -7.48 -17.26
CA ARG A 96 -8.44 -8.45 -16.27
C ARG A 96 -9.94 -8.32 -15.94
N LYS A 97 -10.65 -7.50 -16.71
CA LYS A 97 -12.12 -7.40 -16.68
C LYS A 97 -12.71 -8.16 -17.85
#